data_AF-A0A5N5W358-F1
#
_entry.id   AF-A0A5N5W358-F1
#
_cell.length_a   1.000
_cell.length_b   1.000
_cell.length_c   1.000
_cell.angle_alpha   90.00
_cell.angle_beta   90.00
_cell.angle_gamma   90.00
#
_symmetry.space_group_name_H-M   'P 1'
#
loop_
_entity.id
_entity.type
_entity.pdbx_description
1 polymer ?
#
loop_
_entity_poly.entity_id
_entity_poly.type
_entity_poly.pdbx_seq_one_letter_code
_entity_poly.pdbx_strand_id
1 'polypeptide(L)'
;MSAATDPSAQVLGEVALIACGRRKGKTRSCSSCERKAPILLSIARTGAVDALATAICGGNEGACRDCHDKARMILDETVTPCAACGEAGLYPRQTRFSDPAAPGASR
;
A
#
# COMPACT_ATOMS: atom_id res chain seq x y z
N MET A 1 2.04 31.57 10.84
CA MET A 1 2.94 30.77 9.98
C MET A 1 2.20 29.49 9.62
N SER A 2 1.46 29.50 8.49
CA SER A 2 0.69 28.33 8.05
C SER A 2 1.53 27.61 7.01
N ALA A 3 2.25 26.56 7.41
CA ALA A 3 2.88 25.64 6.48
C ALA A 3 1.76 24.84 5.81
N ALA A 4 1.29 25.33 4.66
CA ALA A 4 0.56 24.49 3.73
C ALA A 4 1.55 23.45 3.22
N THR A 5 1.73 22.37 3.98
CA THR A 5 2.50 21.22 3.54
C THR A 5 1.83 20.74 2.28
N ASP A 6 2.52 20.92 1.15
CA ASP A 6 2.06 20.52 -0.18
C ASP A 6 1.41 19.14 -0.07
N PRO A 7 0.18 18.93 -0.57
CA PRO A 7 -0.48 17.63 -0.47
C PRO A 7 0.42 16.50 -0.99
N SER A 8 1.31 16.80 -1.95
CA SER A 8 2.35 15.87 -2.39
C SER A 8 3.37 15.51 -1.31
N ALA A 9 3.84 16.46 -0.51
CA ALA A 9 4.80 16.24 0.57
C ALA A 9 4.20 15.43 1.73
N GLN A 10 2.92 15.62 2.05
CA GLN A 10 2.23 14.81 3.05
C GLN A 10 2.12 13.36 2.60
N VAL A 11 1.66 13.12 1.36
CA VAL A 11 1.56 11.77 0.78
C VAL A 11 2.92 11.07 0.73
N LEU A 12 3.98 11.78 0.33
CA LEU A 12 5.34 11.23 0.35
C LEU A 12 5.80 10.84 1.76
N GLY A 13 5.45 11.64 2.77
CA GLY A 13 5.73 11.33 4.18
C GLY A 13 5.01 10.06 4.66
N GLU A 14 3.75 9.89 4.29
CA GLU A 14 2.96 8.69 4.63
C GLU A 14 3.51 7.43 3.96
N VAL A 15 3.82 7.52 2.65
CA VAL A 15 4.46 6.43 1.90
C VAL A 15 5.79 6.03 2.54
N ALA A 16 6.61 7.02 2.91
CA ALA A 16 7.88 6.77 3.60
C ALA A 16 7.68 6.08 4.96
N LEU A 17 6.69 6.50 5.74
CA LEU A 17 6.36 5.93 7.05
C LEU A 17 5.91 4.47 6.95
N ILE A 18 5.02 4.17 6.00
CA ILE A 18 4.53 2.81 5.77
C ILE A 18 5.68 1.90 5.33
N ALA A 19 6.48 2.32 4.35
CA ALA A 19 7.65 1.58 3.89
C ALA A 19 8.64 1.30 5.04
N CYS A 20 8.85 2.29 5.91
CA CYS A 20 9.73 2.17 7.08
C CYS A 20 9.17 1.26 8.19
N GLY A 21 7.96 0.71 8.03
CA GLY A 21 7.30 -0.11 9.06
C GLY A 21 6.61 0.76 10.10
N ARG A 22 5.56 1.47 9.68
CA ARG A 22 4.63 2.20 10.54
C ARG A 22 4.21 1.32 11.73
N ARG A 23 4.39 1.83 12.95
CA ARG A 23 4.01 1.19 14.23
C ARG A 23 3.44 2.25 15.16
N LYS A 24 2.60 1.88 16.14
CA LYS A 24 2.14 2.81 17.18
C LYS A 24 3.37 3.46 17.86
N GLY A 25 3.43 4.80 17.84
CA GLY A 25 4.54 5.60 18.37
C GLY A 25 5.62 5.99 17.34
N LYS A 26 5.63 5.41 16.13
CA LYS A 26 6.58 5.80 15.07
C LYS A 26 5.97 6.89 14.19
N THR A 27 6.45 8.12 14.36
CA THR A 27 5.98 9.30 13.62
C THR A 27 6.96 9.78 12.55
N ARG A 28 8.16 9.18 12.46
CA ARG A 28 9.16 9.52 11.43
C ARG A 28 9.71 8.28 10.71
N SER A 29 9.87 8.41 9.41
CA SER A 29 10.61 7.50 8.54
C SER A 29 12.12 7.70 8.70
N CYS A 30 12.92 6.72 8.25
CA CYS A 30 14.35 6.94 8.07
C CYS A 30 14.63 7.63 6.73
N SER A 31 15.76 8.31 6.61
CA SER A 31 16.16 9.04 5.40
C SER A 31 16.30 8.16 4.15
N SER A 32 16.45 6.83 4.32
CA SER A 32 16.44 5.87 3.21
C SER A 32 15.02 5.68 2.65
N CYS A 33 14.02 5.53 3.53
CA CYS A 33 12.62 5.40 3.12
C CYS A 33 12.06 6.70 2.53
N GLU A 34 12.48 7.85 3.05
CA GLU A 34 12.12 9.16 2.49
C GLU A 34 12.62 9.33 1.06
N ARG A 35 13.88 8.95 0.80
CA ARG A 35 14.46 8.98 -0.56
C ARG A 35 13.77 8.01 -1.53
N LYS A 36 13.23 6.90 -1.03
CA LYS A 36 12.48 5.92 -1.85
C LYS A 36 11.04 6.34 -2.11
N ALA A 37 10.44 7.17 -1.26
CA ALA A 37 9.01 7.50 -1.32
C ALA A 37 8.51 8.00 -2.70
N PRO A 38 9.23 8.86 -3.46
CA PRO A 38 8.77 9.29 -4.78
C PRO A 38 8.66 8.15 -5.79
N ILE A 39 9.62 7.22 -5.76
CA ILE A 39 9.62 6.03 -6.62
C ILE A 39 8.50 5.09 -6.21
N LEU A 40 8.34 4.85 -4.90
CA LEU A 40 7.26 4.01 -4.37
C LEU A 40 5.88 4.56 -4.73
N LEU A 41 5.66 5.87 -4.62
CA LEU A 41 4.41 6.51 -5.02
C LEU A 41 4.16 6.38 -6.54
N SER A 42 5.20 6.49 -7.36
CA SER A 42 5.09 6.32 -8.81
C SER A 42 4.69 4.89 -9.18
N ILE A 43 5.22 3.87 -8.49
CA ILE A 43 4.82 2.47 -8.66
C ILE A 43 3.41 2.24 -8.10
N ALA A 44 3.05 2.85 -6.97
CA ALA A 44 1.72 2.72 -6.40
C ALA A 44 0.62 3.20 -7.37
N ARG A 45 0.89 4.28 -8.13
CA ARG A 45 -0.03 4.79 -9.16
C ARG A 45 -0.30 3.80 -10.30
N THR A 46 0.55 2.80 -10.52
CA THR A 46 0.32 1.76 -11.54
C THR A 46 -0.51 0.59 -11.00
N GLY A 47 -0.73 0.52 -9.69
CA GLY A 47 -1.41 -0.61 -9.05
C GLY A 47 -0.54 -1.89 -8.94
N ALA A 48 0.74 -1.84 -9.31
CA ALA A 48 1.62 -2.99 -9.32
C ALA A 48 2.12 -3.35 -7.91
N VAL A 49 1.31 -4.08 -7.13
CA VAL A 49 1.60 -4.50 -5.74
C VAL A 49 2.96 -5.21 -5.63
N ASP A 50 3.27 -6.14 -6.53
CA ASP A 50 4.47 -6.96 -6.43
C ASP A 50 5.75 -6.16 -6.74
N ALA A 51 5.68 -5.26 -7.72
CA ALA A 51 6.76 -4.32 -8.02
C ALA A 51 6.99 -3.36 -6.85
N LEU A 52 5.91 -2.90 -6.21
CA LEU A 52 5.98 -2.03 -5.05
C LEU A 52 6.59 -2.76 -3.84
N ALA A 53 6.15 -3.98 -3.57
CA ALA A 53 6.68 -4.81 -2.49
C ALA A 53 8.18 -5.09 -2.70
N THR A 54 8.60 -5.35 -3.93
CA THR A 54 10.01 -5.58 -4.30
C THR A 54 10.85 -4.33 -4.07
N ALA A 55 10.34 -3.16 -4.47
CA ALA A 55 11.02 -1.88 -4.26
C ALA A 55 11.19 -1.52 -2.76
N ILE A 56 10.23 -1.92 -1.92
CA ILE A 56 10.30 -1.77 -0.46
C ILE A 56 11.31 -2.76 0.14
N CYS A 57 11.24 -4.02 -0.25
CA CYS A 57 12.07 -5.10 0.28
C CYS A 57 13.55 -4.92 -0.10
N GLY A 58 13.82 -4.36 -1.27
CA GLY A 58 15.18 -4.12 -1.77
C GLY A 58 15.94 -5.39 -2.17
N GLY A 59 15.26 -6.53 -2.28
CA GLY A 59 15.84 -7.82 -2.68
C GLY A 59 15.45 -8.23 -4.10
N ASN A 60 16.30 -9.03 -4.75
CA ASN A 60 16.09 -9.53 -6.12
C ASN A 60 15.34 -10.87 -6.19
N GLU A 61 15.08 -11.51 -5.04
CA GLU A 61 14.54 -12.88 -4.95
C GLU A 61 13.05 -12.92 -4.58
N GLY A 62 12.36 -11.79 -4.74
CA GLY A 62 10.97 -11.61 -4.33
C GLY A 62 10.83 -10.88 -2.99
N ALA A 63 9.68 -10.25 -2.78
CA ALA A 63 9.40 -9.49 -1.58
C ALA A 63 8.86 -10.39 -0.46
N CYS A 64 9.26 -10.12 0.78
CA CYS A 64 8.69 -10.82 1.93
C CYS A 64 7.22 -10.42 2.17
N ARG A 65 6.47 -11.26 2.89
CA ARG A 65 5.05 -11.03 3.18
C ARG A 65 4.80 -9.66 3.83
N ASP A 66 5.67 -9.24 4.75
CA ASP A 66 5.57 -7.94 5.40
C ASP A 66 5.72 -6.77 4.40
N CYS A 67 6.55 -6.92 3.36
CA CYS A 67 6.70 -5.91 2.31
C CYS A 67 5.50 -5.88 1.37
N HIS A 68 4.83 -7.02 1.13
CA HIS A 68 3.54 -7.04 0.43
C HIS A 68 2.45 -6.33 1.23
N ASP A 69 2.38 -6.54 2.53
CA ASP A 69 1.39 -5.86 3.38
C ASP A 69 1.62 -4.35 3.41
N LYS A 70 2.88 -3.90 3.45
CA LYS A 70 3.24 -2.48 3.29
C LYS A 70 2.85 -1.91 1.93
N ALA A 71 3.07 -2.68 0.86
CA ALA A 71 2.70 -2.26 -0.49
C ALA A 71 1.18 -2.08 -0.63
N ARG A 72 0.39 -3.01 -0.07
CA ARG A 72 -1.07 -2.88 -0.01
C ARG A 72 -1.52 -1.66 0.77
N MET A 73 -0.94 -1.43 1.95
CA MET A 73 -1.21 -0.22 2.74
C MET A 73 -0.91 1.06 1.95
N ILE A 74 0.22 1.11 1.23
CA ILE A 74 0.55 2.28 0.39
C ILE A 74 -0.50 2.47 -0.71
N LEU A 75 -0.94 1.40 -1.37
CA LEU A 75 -1.98 1.49 -2.39
C LEU A 75 -3.31 1.99 -1.81
N ASP A 76 -3.75 1.45 -0.69
CA ASP A 76 -5.00 1.87 -0.04
C ASP A 76 -4.98 3.36 0.37
N GLU A 77 -3.83 3.88 0.76
CA GLU A 77 -3.67 5.28 1.22
C GLU A 77 -3.42 6.25 0.05
N THR A 78 -2.89 5.77 -1.08
CA THR A 78 -2.49 6.64 -2.22
C THR A 78 -3.40 6.53 -3.44
N VAL A 79 -4.17 5.44 -3.57
CA VAL A 79 -5.16 5.26 -4.62
C VAL A 79 -6.44 5.96 -4.19
N THR A 80 -6.50 7.26 -4.43
CA THR A 80 -7.79 7.95 -4.56
C THR A 80 -8.49 7.37 -5.78
N PRO A 81 -9.77 6.95 -5.72
CA PRO A 81 -10.48 6.50 -6.90
C PRO A 81 -10.37 7.57 -7.98
N CYS A 82 -9.80 7.19 -9.12
CA CYS A 82 -9.63 8.07 -10.25
C CYS A 82 -11.02 8.53 -10.72
N ALA A 83 -11.38 9.78 -10.48
CA ALA A 83 -12.66 10.35 -10.93
C ALA A 83 -12.82 10.34 -12.46
N ALA A 84 -11.73 10.11 -13.21
CA ALA A 84 -11.77 9.95 -14.67
C ALA A 84 -12.19 8.54 -15.12
N CYS A 85 -12.16 7.54 -14.23
CA CYS A 85 -12.72 6.22 -14.49
C CYS A 85 -14.01 6.09 -13.68
N GLY A 86 -15.07 6.73 -14.15
CA GLY A 86 -16.41 6.46 -13.66
C GLY A 86 -16.73 4.98 -13.85
N GLU A 87 -16.98 4.32 -12.72
CA GLU A 87 -17.67 3.03 -12.58
C GLU A 87 -16.85 1.75 -12.87
N ALA A 88 -16.93 0.80 -11.93
CA ALA A 88 -16.20 -0.48 -11.82
C ALA A 88 -14.68 -0.36 -11.56
N GLY A 89 -14.17 -0.38 -10.33
CA GLY A 89 -14.48 -1.38 -9.33
C GLY A 89 -14.02 -2.76 -9.80
N LEU A 90 -12.72 -3.07 -9.76
CA LEU A 90 -12.24 -4.45 -9.66
C LEU A 90 -10.80 -4.55 -9.12
N TYR A 91 -10.61 -4.11 -7.87
CA TYR A 91 -9.92 -5.00 -6.94
C TYR A 91 -10.95 -5.36 -5.87
N PRO A 92 -11.50 -6.58 -5.87
CA PRO A 92 -12.36 -7.00 -4.79
C PRO A 92 -11.53 -6.98 -3.51
N ARG A 93 -11.89 -6.05 -2.63
CA ARG A 93 -11.59 -6.03 -1.21
C ARG A 93 -11.69 -7.48 -0.72
N GLN A 94 -10.56 -8.13 -0.43
CA GLN A 94 -10.52 -9.50 0.06
C GLN A 94 -11.19 -9.56 1.44
N THR A 95 -12.50 -9.73 1.45
CA THR A 95 -13.22 -10.18 2.64
C THR A 95 -13.22 -11.70 2.63
N ARG A 96 -12.39 -12.29 3.50
CA ARG A 96 -12.57 -13.60 4.16
C ARG A 96 -12.42 -14.81 3.19
N PHE A 97 -11.42 -15.68 3.27
CA PHE A 97 -11.07 -16.54 4.40
C PHE A 97 -12.26 -16.85 5.33
N SER A 98 -13.24 -17.63 4.85
CA SER A 98 -14.17 -18.41 5.71
C SER A 98 -14.68 -19.64 4.94
N ASP A 99 -14.24 -20.78 5.45
CA ASP A 99 -14.72 -22.17 5.38
C ASP A 99 -15.32 -22.80 4.10
N PRO A 100 -14.81 -23.97 3.65
CA PRO A 100 -15.59 -24.87 2.81
C PRO A 100 -16.75 -25.46 3.62
N ALA A 101 -17.97 -25.14 3.19
CA ALA A 101 -19.23 -25.62 3.74
C ALA A 101 -19.28 -27.17 3.79
N ALA A 102 -19.67 -27.69 4.96
CA ALA A 102 -20.02 -29.08 5.18
C ALA A 102 -21.23 -29.50 4.32
N PRO A 103 -21.28 -30.72 3.75
CA PRO A 103 -22.48 -31.25 3.11
C PRO A 103 -23.36 -31.96 4.15
N GLY A 104 -24.55 -31.43 4.41
CA GLY A 104 -25.53 -32.09 5.28
C GLY A 104 -26.90 -31.42 5.29
N ALA A 105 -27.74 -31.75 4.32
CA ALA A 105 -29.22 -31.77 4.40
C ALA A 105 -29.78 -32.23 3.02
N SER A 106 -30.03 -33.52 2.83
CA SER A 106 -31.34 -34.19 2.98
C SER A 106 -32.17 -34.22 1.69
N ARG A 107 -32.36 -35.44 1.17
CA ARG A 107 -33.70 -36.02 0.92
C ARG A 107 -33.70 -37.46 1.37
#